data_AF-A0A850BW66-F1
#
_entry.id   AF-A0A850BW66-F1
#
_cell.length_a   1.000
_cell.length_b   1.000
_cell.length_c   1.000
_cell.angle_alpha   90.00
_cell.angle_beta   90.00
_cell.angle_gamma   90.00
#
_symmetry.space_group_name_H-M   'P 1'
#
loop_
_entity.id
_entity.type
_entity.pdbx_description
1 polymer ?
#
loop_
_entity_poly.entity_id
_entity_poly.type
_entity_poly.pdbx_seq_one_letter_code
_entity_poly.pdbx_strand_id
1 'polypeptide(L)'
;MMRLRPSLIVMVAGLTALLLAGLGVAFSEAEAGLGPGHEAAVASSPPVQIENSSCLFCHSDAELSVELKSGEILRLTIDSTAYDISVHGANGLKCVTCHSDIRTFPHPERTTETLREVKVKYYTSCKQCHEEQFNLTLDSAHQKALAAGNDNAAVCSDCHNPHAQQRLTNRNTGELLAYARLRIPGTCAQCHSAIFDAYKNSVHGNALTQEGNLDVPTCIDCHGVHNIQSPTTASFRNSTPFLCAQCHTNDALMKKYGLSTAVLDTYVADFHGTTVVIFDKTFPDQPTNKPVCTDCHGVHDITRADDPNKGLATRENLLARCQTCHPNATANFPDSWMSHYIPSPEKYPIVYYVNLFYKFFIPAVLVPMAILVAMDFGRMMINRFRKPKPAVVEAGAEVP
;
A
#
# COMPACT_ATOMS: atom_id res chain seq x y z
N MET A 1 37.37 34.87 0.77
CA MET A 1 37.75 35.08 -0.65
C MET A 1 36.69 35.98 -1.27
N MET A 2 36.84 37.29 -1.19
CA MET A 2 37.47 38.14 -2.21
C MET A 2 36.79 38.05 -3.59
N ARG A 3 35.94 39.07 -3.84
CA ARG A 3 35.59 39.72 -5.11
C ARG A 3 34.86 38.93 -6.20
N LEU A 4 33.58 39.26 -6.37
CA LEU A 4 33.02 39.61 -7.69
C LEU A 4 32.19 40.89 -7.53
N ARG A 5 32.49 41.90 -8.35
CA ARG A 5 31.82 43.21 -8.40
C ARG A 5 30.78 43.22 -9.54
N PRO A 6 29.77 44.11 -9.44
CA PRO A 6 28.52 44.08 -10.21
C PRO A 6 28.54 45.05 -11.40
N SER A 7 27.59 44.92 -12.34
CA SER A 7 27.12 45.99 -13.24
C SER A 7 25.70 45.62 -13.72
N LEU A 8 24.64 46.24 -13.17
CA LEU A 8 23.95 47.44 -13.68
C LEU A 8 23.39 47.22 -15.10
N ILE A 9 22.10 46.89 -15.24
CA ILE A 9 20.96 47.82 -15.42
C ILE A 9 21.15 48.73 -16.64
N VAL A 10 20.44 48.42 -17.74
CA VAL A 10 19.81 49.39 -18.64
C VAL A 10 18.51 48.79 -19.19
N MET A 11 17.37 49.35 -18.76
CA MET A 11 16.08 49.33 -19.45
C MET A 11 16.18 50.22 -20.69
N VAL A 12 15.66 49.80 -21.85
CA VAL A 12 14.85 50.63 -22.77
C VAL A 12 13.94 49.71 -23.59
N ALA A 13 12.64 50.03 -23.61
CA ALA A 13 11.60 49.41 -24.41
C ALA A 13 11.58 49.97 -25.86
N GLY A 14 11.14 49.14 -26.82
CA GLY A 14 10.86 49.59 -28.18
C GLY A 14 10.19 48.49 -29.02
N LEU A 15 8.89 48.67 -29.28
CA LEU A 15 8.06 47.90 -30.21
C LEU A 15 8.67 47.86 -31.63
N THR A 16 8.47 46.75 -32.36
CA THR A 16 7.71 46.73 -33.63
C THR A 16 7.50 45.30 -34.16
N ALA A 17 6.30 45.08 -34.68
CA ALA A 17 5.78 43.84 -35.25
C ALA A 17 6.39 43.48 -36.62
N LEU A 18 6.41 42.18 -36.94
CA LEU A 18 6.25 41.73 -38.33
C LEU A 18 5.54 40.37 -38.38
N LEU A 19 4.33 40.40 -38.95
CA LEU A 19 3.59 39.28 -39.50
C LEU A 19 4.37 38.62 -40.64
N LEU A 20 4.28 37.29 -40.78
CA LEU A 20 4.08 36.66 -42.08
C LEU A 20 3.50 35.25 -41.92
N ALA A 21 2.34 35.08 -42.56
CA ALA A 21 1.61 33.85 -42.75
C ALA A 21 2.26 33.00 -43.86
N GLY A 22 2.04 31.69 -43.81
CA GLY A 22 2.34 30.76 -44.90
C GLY A 22 1.45 29.52 -44.81
N LEU A 23 0.38 29.50 -45.61
CA LEU A 23 -0.34 28.31 -46.08
C LEU A 23 0.69 27.31 -46.67
N GLY A 24 0.61 25.99 -46.51
CA GLY A 24 -0.53 25.11 -46.75
C GLY A 24 -0.38 24.46 -48.12
N VAL A 25 0.05 23.21 -48.22
CA VAL A 25 -0.24 22.31 -49.36
C VAL A 25 -0.23 20.86 -48.87
N ALA A 26 -1.40 20.22 -48.94
CA ALA A 26 -1.55 18.78 -48.89
C ALA A 26 -1.29 18.22 -50.29
N PHE A 27 -0.43 17.20 -50.41
CA PHE A 27 -0.32 16.40 -51.62
C PHE A 27 -1.01 15.07 -51.39
N SER A 28 -2.05 14.86 -52.18
CA SER A 28 -2.73 13.60 -52.41
C SER A 28 -2.13 13.04 -53.70
N GLU A 29 -1.53 11.86 -53.63
CA GLU A 29 -1.20 11.06 -54.80
C GLU A 29 -2.14 9.86 -54.84
N ALA A 30 -2.96 9.85 -55.90
CA ALA A 30 -3.78 8.74 -56.32
C ALA A 30 -2.95 7.88 -57.27
N GLU A 31 -2.75 6.61 -56.92
CA GLU A 31 -2.30 5.60 -57.87
C GLU A 31 -3.48 4.70 -58.24
N ALA A 32 -3.83 4.76 -59.52
CA ALA A 32 -4.72 3.81 -60.17
C ALA A 32 -3.90 2.60 -60.60
N GLY A 33 -4.21 1.43 -60.02
CA GLY A 33 -3.70 0.12 -60.44
C GLY A 33 -4.85 -0.82 -60.74
N LEU A 34 -5.03 -1.17 -62.01
CA LEU A 34 -5.91 -2.24 -62.50
C LEU A 34 -5.36 -3.61 -62.06
N GLY A 35 -6.27 -4.55 -61.72
CA GLY A 35 -6.01 -5.84 -61.07
C GLY A 35 -5.17 -6.87 -61.85
N PRO A 36 -5.01 -8.10 -61.31
CA PRO A 36 -6.10 -9.07 -61.39
C PRO A 36 -6.24 -10.00 -60.17
N GLY A 37 -7.35 -10.75 -60.14
CA GLY A 37 -7.45 -12.01 -59.39
C GLY A 37 -8.32 -11.96 -58.15
N HIS A 38 -9.63 -12.15 -58.34
CA HIS A 38 -10.51 -12.64 -57.29
C HIS A 38 -10.16 -14.12 -57.05
N GLU A 39 -9.09 -14.38 -56.32
CA GLU A 39 -8.96 -15.65 -55.61
C GLU A 39 -10.06 -15.65 -54.56
N ALA A 40 -11.04 -16.51 -54.76
CA ALA A 40 -12.05 -16.81 -53.76
C ALA A 40 -11.31 -17.10 -52.45
N ALA A 41 -11.40 -16.18 -51.49
CA ALA A 41 -10.99 -16.44 -50.13
C ALA A 41 -11.74 -17.71 -49.73
N VAL A 42 -11.00 -18.82 -49.63
CA VAL A 42 -11.46 -20.02 -48.98
C VAL A 42 -11.85 -19.54 -47.61
N ALA A 43 -13.16 -19.45 -47.37
CA ALA A 43 -13.69 -19.22 -46.04
C ALA A 43 -13.11 -20.36 -45.19
N SER A 44 -12.06 -20.06 -44.45
CA SER A 44 -11.59 -20.94 -43.40
C SER A 44 -12.79 -21.10 -42.49
N SER A 45 -13.40 -22.29 -42.51
CA SER A 45 -14.44 -22.65 -41.57
C SER A 45 -13.99 -22.18 -40.18
N PRO A 46 -14.85 -21.49 -39.40
CA PRO A 46 -14.47 -21.09 -38.07
C PRO A 46 -13.94 -22.33 -37.35
N PRO A 47 -12.84 -22.23 -36.58
CA PRO A 47 -12.36 -23.35 -35.80
C PRO A 47 -13.55 -23.87 -35.00
N VAL A 48 -13.77 -25.19 -35.05
CA VAL A 48 -14.87 -25.88 -34.36
C VAL A 48 -14.93 -25.32 -32.95
N GLN A 49 -15.93 -24.49 -32.68
CA GLN A 49 -16.13 -23.90 -31.36
C GLN A 49 -16.64 -25.03 -30.47
N ILE A 50 -15.77 -25.53 -29.60
CA ILE A 50 -16.17 -26.55 -28.62
C ILE A 50 -17.02 -25.83 -27.58
N GLU A 51 -18.31 -26.13 -27.59
CA GLU A 51 -19.28 -25.54 -26.66
C GLU A 51 -19.13 -26.15 -25.25
N ASN A 52 -19.51 -25.37 -24.22
CA ASN A 52 -19.46 -25.85 -22.83
C ASN A 52 -20.34 -27.08 -22.61
N SER A 53 -21.45 -27.20 -23.34
CA SER A 53 -22.33 -28.36 -23.30
C SER A 53 -21.63 -29.66 -23.71
N SER A 54 -20.65 -29.60 -24.61
CA SER A 54 -19.83 -30.76 -24.99
C SER A 54 -18.98 -31.24 -23.80
N CYS A 55 -18.39 -30.31 -23.05
CA CYS A 55 -17.62 -30.64 -21.85
C CYS A 55 -18.53 -31.18 -20.74
N LEU A 56 -19.64 -30.48 -20.48
CA LEU A 56 -20.58 -30.82 -19.41
C LEU A 56 -21.30 -32.14 -19.64
N PHE A 57 -21.37 -32.66 -20.87
CA PHE A 57 -21.93 -33.99 -21.15
C PHE A 57 -21.32 -35.09 -20.26
N CYS A 58 -20.01 -35.05 -20.05
CA CYS A 58 -19.33 -35.94 -19.09
C CYS A 58 -19.08 -35.24 -17.75
N HIS A 59 -18.61 -33.98 -17.77
CA HIS A 59 -18.16 -33.28 -16.56
C HIS A 59 -19.29 -32.84 -15.61
N SER A 60 -20.57 -32.99 -15.96
CA SER A 60 -21.67 -32.74 -15.01
C SER A 60 -21.97 -33.94 -14.10
N ASP A 61 -21.37 -35.11 -14.34
CA ASP A 61 -21.56 -36.29 -13.50
C ASP A 61 -20.90 -36.07 -12.12
N ALA A 62 -21.67 -36.23 -11.05
CA ALA A 62 -21.24 -35.98 -9.67
C ALA A 62 -20.17 -36.99 -9.18
N GLU A 63 -20.14 -38.19 -9.77
CA GLU A 63 -19.19 -39.24 -9.39
C GLU A 63 -17.94 -39.24 -10.28
N LEU A 64 -17.88 -38.38 -11.32
CA LEU A 64 -16.75 -38.35 -12.24
C LEU A 64 -15.46 -37.92 -11.53
N SER A 65 -14.53 -38.87 -11.47
CA SER A 65 -13.22 -38.69 -10.86
C SER A 65 -12.20 -39.61 -11.50
N VAL A 66 -10.93 -39.28 -11.27
CA VAL A 66 -9.77 -40.06 -11.69
C VAL A 66 -8.81 -40.17 -10.51
N GLU A 67 -8.28 -41.38 -10.30
CA GLU A 67 -7.19 -41.62 -9.36
C GLU A 67 -5.87 -41.25 -10.04
N LEU A 68 -5.12 -40.33 -9.42
CA LEU A 68 -3.80 -39.91 -9.89
C LEU A 68 -2.74 -40.95 -9.52
N LYS A 69 -1.54 -40.86 -10.12
CA LYS A 69 -0.46 -41.81 -9.81
C LYS A 69 -0.02 -41.77 -8.34
N SER A 70 -0.24 -40.65 -7.66
CA SER A 70 -0.04 -40.51 -6.21
C SER A 70 -1.06 -41.27 -5.35
N GLY A 71 -2.15 -41.77 -5.92
CA GLY A 71 -3.32 -42.30 -5.21
C GLY A 71 -4.32 -41.23 -4.77
N GLU A 72 -4.06 -39.95 -5.08
CA GLU A 72 -5.02 -38.87 -4.82
C GLU A 72 -6.20 -38.92 -5.81
N ILE A 73 -7.41 -38.64 -5.33
CA ILE A 73 -8.61 -38.59 -6.16
C ILE A 73 -8.82 -37.16 -6.68
N LEU A 74 -8.72 -36.98 -7.99
CA LEU A 74 -9.11 -35.75 -8.68
C LEU A 74 -10.56 -35.86 -9.13
N ARG A 75 -11.44 -35.09 -8.48
CA ARG A 75 -12.82 -34.89 -8.95
C ARG A 75 -12.82 -34.01 -10.20
N LEU A 76 -13.40 -34.53 -11.27
CA LEU A 76 -13.53 -33.82 -12.56
C LEU A 76 -14.91 -33.18 -12.73
N THR A 77 -15.81 -33.42 -11.78
CA THR A 77 -17.18 -32.87 -11.80
C THR A 77 -17.18 -31.34 -11.73
N ILE A 78 -18.08 -30.73 -12.51
CA ILE A 78 -18.34 -29.30 -12.56
C ILE A 78 -19.85 -29.08 -12.40
N ASP A 79 -20.21 -28.32 -11.37
CA ASP A 79 -21.56 -27.80 -11.22
C ASP A 79 -21.78 -26.68 -12.25
N SER A 80 -22.59 -26.97 -13.27
CA SER A 80 -22.90 -26.02 -14.35
C SER A 80 -23.59 -24.77 -13.84
N THR A 81 -24.47 -24.90 -12.84
CA THR A 81 -25.20 -23.77 -12.27
C THR A 81 -24.24 -22.86 -11.50
N ALA A 82 -23.32 -23.45 -10.72
CA ALA A 82 -22.29 -22.69 -10.04
C ALA A 82 -21.32 -21.99 -11.02
N TYR A 83 -20.99 -22.65 -12.13
CA TYR A 83 -20.19 -22.04 -13.19
C TYR A 83 -20.88 -20.87 -13.86
N ASP A 84 -22.15 -21.02 -14.25
CA ASP A 84 -22.91 -20.00 -14.96
C ASP A 84 -23.07 -18.71 -14.14
N ILE A 85 -23.16 -18.81 -12.81
CA ILE A 85 -23.21 -17.64 -11.91
C ILE A 85 -21.83 -17.10 -11.47
N SER A 86 -20.75 -17.81 -11.81
CA SER A 86 -19.38 -17.35 -11.54
C SER A 86 -19.04 -16.13 -12.41
N VAL A 87 -17.95 -15.42 -12.08
CA VAL A 87 -17.48 -14.31 -12.92
C VAL A 87 -17.08 -14.76 -14.32
N HIS A 88 -16.61 -15.99 -14.51
CA HIS A 88 -16.23 -16.47 -15.84
C HIS A 88 -17.45 -16.90 -16.64
N GLY A 89 -18.34 -17.71 -16.06
CA GLY A 89 -19.56 -18.17 -16.73
C GLY A 89 -20.51 -17.01 -17.05
N ALA A 90 -20.70 -16.06 -16.11
CA ALA A 90 -21.55 -14.90 -16.34
C ALA A 90 -21.02 -13.93 -17.42
N ASN A 91 -19.73 -14.01 -17.78
CA ASN A 91 -19.14 -13.28 -18.91
C ASN A 91 -19.03 -14.15 -20.18
N GLY A 92 -19.63 -15.34 -20.19
CA GLY A 92 -19.72 -16.21 -21.36
C GLY A 92 -18.39 -16.91 -21.73
N LEU A 93 -17.44 -17.02 -20.80
CA LEU A 93 -16.20 -17.73 -21.06
C LEU A 93 -16.49 -19.22 -21.33
N LYS A 94 -15.80 -19.77 -22.32
CA LYS A 94 -15.90 -21.20 -22.66
C LYS A 94 -14.84 -22.02 -21.91
N CYS A 95 -15.11 -23.29 -21.61
CA CYS A 95 -14.18 -24.18 -20.90
C CYS A 95 -12.79 -24.22 -21.56
N VAL A 96 -12.78 -24.33 -22.89
CA VAL A 96 -11.55 -24.40 -23.71
C VAL A 96 -10.76 -23.09 -23.78
N THR A 97 -11.30 -21.99 -23.23
CA THR A 97 -10.56 -20.72 -23.08
C THR A 97 -9.44 -20.89 -22.07
N CYS A 98 -9.74 -21.48 -20.91
CA CYS A 98 -8.74 -21.75 -19.87
C CYS A 98 -8.07 -23.11 -20.09
N HIS A 99 -8.85 -24.14 -20.46
CA HIS A 99 -8.35 -25.46 -20.85
C HIS A 99 -7.90 -25.46 -22.32
N SER A 100 -7.01 -24.53 -22.64
CA SER A 100 -6.54 -24.27 -24.00
C SER A 100 -5.71 -25.42 -24.60
N ASP A 101 -5.34 -26.42 -23.81
CA ASP A 101 -4.67 -27.63 -24.29
C ASP A 101 -5.64 -28.70 -24.82
N ILE A 102 -6.96 -28.50 -24.65
CA ILE A 102 -8.01 -29.40 -25.14
C ILE A 102 -8.43 -28.97 -26.55
N ARG A 103 -8.14 -29.82 -27.54
CA ARG A 103 -8.38 -29.56 -28.98
C ARG A 103 -9.26 -30.60 -29.68
N THR A 104 -9.56 -31.72 -29.03
CA THR A 104 -10.37 -32.81 -29.56
C THR A 104 -11.38 -33.27 -28.52
N PHE A 105 -12.51 -33.82 -28.97
CA PHE A 105 -13.55 -34.36 -28.10
C PHE A 105 -14.00 -35.74 -28.61
N PRO A 106 -13.93 -36.81 -27.80
CA PRO A 106 -13.35 -36.89 -26.46
C PRO A 106 -11.85 -36.52 -26.43
N HIS A 107 -11.38 -35.91 -25.35
CA HIS A 107 -9.96 -35.59 -25.20
C HIS A 107 -9.19 -36.75 -24.56
N PRO A 108 -7.89 -36.90 -24.84
CA PRO A 108 -7.06 -37.89 -24.16
C PRO A 108 -7.07 -37.69 -22.64
N GLU A 109 -6.93 -38.78 -21.91
CA GLU A 109 -6.73 -38.74 -20.47
C GLU A 109 -5.42 -38.01 -20.14
N ARG A 110 -5.46 -37.18 -19.10
CA ARG A 110 -4.29 -36.47 -18.61
C ARG A 110 -3.76 -37.21 -17.39
N THR A 111 -2.53 -37.68 -17.47
CA THR A 111 -1.82 -38.24 -16.33
C THR A 111 -0.94 -37.14 -15.71
N THR A 112 -1.35 -36.66 -14.55
CA THR A 112 -0.50 -35.88 -13.65
C THR A 112 -0.15 -36.74 -12.44
N GLU A 113 0.97 -36.47 -11.79
CA GLU A 113 1.41 -37.25 -10.64
C GLU A 113 0.54 -36.94 -9.42
N THR A 114 0.25 -35.65 -9.17
CA THR A 114 -0.45 -35.18 -7.96
C THR A 114 -1.50 -34.09 -8.23
N LEU A 115 -2.43 -33.88 -7.29
CA LEU A 115 -3.40 -32.77 -7.35
C LEU A 115 -2.70 -31.41 -7.40
N ARG A 116 -1.55 -31.31 -6.74
CA ARG A 116 -0.79 -30.07 -6.66
C ARG A 116 -0.18 -29.71 -8.00
N GLU A 117 0.39 -30.69 -8.71
CA GLU A 117 0.94 -30.50 -10.05
C GLU A 117 -0.12 -29.97 -11.02
N VAL A 118 -1.37 -30.45 -10.93
CA VAL A 118 -2.48 -29.92 -11.75
C VAL A 118 -2.63 -28.41 -11.56
N LYS A 119 -2.71 -27.93 -10.32
CA LYS A 119 -2.86 -26.49 -10.03
C LYS A 119 -1.68 -25.66 -10.56
N VAL A 120 -0.45 -26.12 -10.30
CA VAL A 120 0.78 -25.44 -10.74
C VAL A 120 0.96 -25.49 -12.27
N LYS A 121 0.41 -26.49 -12.94
CA LYS A 121 0.44 -26.55 -14.40
C LYS A 121 -0.50 -25.53 -15.04
N TYR A 122 -1.70 -25.37 -14.49
CA TYR A 122 -2.74 -24.55 -15.11
C TYR A 122 -2.77 -23.08 -14.66
N TYR A 123 -2.12 -22.68 -13.55
CA TYR A 123 -2.25 -21.30 -13.05
C TYR A 123 -1.75 -20.22 -14.03
N THR A 124 -0.81 -20.56 -14.94
CA THR A 124 -0.31 -19.62 -15.95
C THR A 124 -1.35 -19.24 -17.00
N SER A 125 -2.42 -20.04 -17.16
CA SER A 125 -3.55 -19.72 -18.04
C SER A 125 -4.22 -18.40 -17.65
N CYS A 126 -4.23 -18.07 -16.35
CA CYS A 126 -4.81 -16.84 -15.84
C CYS A 126 -4.13 -15.60 -16.43
N LYS A 127 -2.83 -15.67 -16.76
CA LYS A 127 -2.06 -14.55 -17.32
C LYS A 127 -2.67 -14.01 -18.62
N GLN A 128 -3.31 -14.86 -19.42
CA GLN A 128 -3.87 -14.46 -20.72
C GLN A 128 -4.93 -13.36 -20.61
N CYS A 129 -5.63 -13.29 -19.48
CA CYS A 129 -6.66 -12.26 -19.21
C CYS A 129 -6.34 -11.39 -17.99
N HIS A 130 -5.57 -11.91 -17.03
CA HIS A 130 -5.19 -11.23 -15.79
C HIS A 130 -3.71 -10.89 -15.74
N GLU A 131 -3.16 -10.39 -16.85
CA GLU A 131 -1.72 -10.13 -17.00
C GLU A 131 -1.19 -9.17 -15.93
N GLU A 132 -1.90 -8.08 -15.66
CA GLU A 132 -1.50 -7.10 -14.64
C GLU A 132 -1.37 -7.76 -13.25
N GLN A 133 -2.40 -8.51 -12.85
CA GLN A 133 -2.43 -9.17 -11.54
C GLN A 133 -1.37 -10.29 -11.46
N PHE A 134 -1.18 -11.03 -12.55
CA PHE A 134 -0.12 -12.03 -12.65
C PHE A 134 1.26 -11.38 -12.51
N ASN A 135 1.50 -10.26 -13.17
CA ASN A 135 2.78 -9.55 -13.10
C ASN A 135 3.05 -9.00 -11.68
N LEU A 136 2.02 -8.50 -10.99
CA LEU A 136 2.14 -8.10 -9.58
C LEU A 136 2.59 -9.28 -8.70
N THR A 137 2.13 -10.50 -8.98
CA THR A 137 2.49 -11.66 -8.15
C THR A 137 3.94 -12.07 -8.27
N LEU A 138 4.67 -11.67 -9.32
CA LEU A 138 6.05 -12.09 -9.57
C LEU A 138 7.00 -11.77 -8.41
N ASP A 139 6.75 -10.67 -7.71
CA ASP A 139 7.53 -10.26 -6.55
C ASP A 139 6.93 -10.66 -5.21
N SER A 140 5.79 -11.34 -5.21
CA SER A 140 5.11 -11.79 -4.00
C SER A 140 5.88 -12.90 -3.29
N ALA A 141 5.67 -13.03 -1.98
CA ALA A 141 6.24 -14.08 -1.15
C ALA A 141 5.86 -15.48 -1.66
N HIS A 142 4.61 -15.67 -2.12
CA HIS A 142 4.16 -16.95 -2.67
C HIS A 142 4.86 -17.30 -3.98
N GLN A 143 4.94 -16.37 -4.94
CA GLN A 143 5.59 -16.67 -6.21
C GLN A 143 7.11 -16.87 -6.04
N LYS A 144 7.76 -16.11 -5.16
CA LYS A 144 9.17 -16.31 -4.81
C LYS A 144 9.40 -17.69 -4.19
N ALA A 145 8.51 -18.14 -3.31
CA ALA A 145 8.59 -19.48 -2.73
C ALA A 145 8.39 -20.57 -3.79
N LEU A 146 7.42 -20.40 -4.70
CA LEU A 146 7.20 -21.33 -5.81
C LEU A 146 8.44 -21.42 -6.73
N ALA A 147 9.01 -20.27 -7.11
CA ALA A 147 10.22 -20.20 -7.93
C ALA A 147 11.45 -20.80 -7.24
N ALA A 148 11.48 -20.80 -5.90
CA ALA A 148 12.51 -21.47 -5.11
C ALA A 148 12.31 -23.01 -4.98
N GLY A 149 11.30 -23.57 -5.66
CA GLY A 149 11.00 -25.00 -5.66
C GLY A 149 10.06 -25.45 -4.55
N ASN A 150 9.44 -24.53 -3.81
CA ASN A 150 8.37 -24.89 -2.88
C ASN A 150 7.04 -25.01 -3.62
N ASP A 151 6.75 -26.22 -4.10
CA ASP A 151 5.51 -26.49 -4.81
C ASP A 151 4.27 -26.21 -3.96
N ASN A 152 4.34 -26.19 -2.62
CA ASN A 152 3.19 -25.87 -1.75
C ASN A 152 2.83 -24.37 -1.70
N ALA A 153 3.62 -23.49 -2.32
CA ALA A 153 3.34 -22.05 -2.31
C ALA A 153 2.07 -21.70 -3.11
N ALA A 154 1.19 -20.86 -2.55
CA ALA A 154 -0.11 -20.59 -3.16
C ALA A 154 -0.02 -20.03 -4.60
N VAL A 155 -0.85 -20.57 -5.49
CA VAL A 155 -1.12 -20.07 -6.84
C VAL A 155 -2.54 -19.52 -6.94
N CYS A 156 -2.91 -18.93 -8.08
CA CYS A 156 -4.20 -18.25 -8.29
C CYS A 156 -5.40 -19.12 -7.85
N SER A 157 -5.38 -20.41 -8.18
CA SER A 157 -6.45 -21.36 -7.90
C SER A 157 -6.57 -21.80 -6.44
N ASP A 158 -5.59 -21.48 -5.59
CA ASP A 158 -5.68 -21.75 -4.15
C ASP A 158 -6.48 -20.67 -3.42
N CYS A 159 -6.48 -19.44 -3.96
CA CYS A 159 -7.24 -18.32 -3.40
C CYS A 159 -8.56 -18.09 -4.12
N HIS A 160 -8.60 -18.29 -5.44
CA HIS A 160 -9.78 -18.10 -6.28
C HIS A 160 -10.24 -19.42 -6.86
N ASN A 161 -11.55 -19.66 -6.88
CA ASN A 161 -12.10 -20.82 -7.56
C ASN A 161 -12.48 -20.47 -9.01
N PRO A 162 -11.69 -20.83 -10.03
CA PRO A 162 -11.97 -20.40 -11.41
C PRO A 162 -13.32 -20.91 -11.95
N HIS A 163 -13.92 -21.94 -11.33
CA HIS A 163 -15.20 -22.51 -11.75
C HIS A 163 -16.40 -21.96 -11.00
N ALA A 164 -16.24 -21.34 -9.82
CA ALA A 164 -17.38 -20.91 -9.00
C ALA A 164 -17.18 -19.54 -8.34
N GLN A 165 -16.07 -18.85 -8.63
CA GLN A 165 -15.75 -17.57 -8.01
C GLN A 165 -16.79 -16.53 -8.39
N GLN A 166 -17.56 -16.08 -7.42
CA GLN A 166 -18.42 -14.91 -7.57
C GLN A 166 -17.59 -13.64 -7.54
N ARG A 167 -18.18 -12.56 -8.05
CA ARG A 167 -17.52 -11.24 -8.12
C ARG A 167 -17.19 -10.76 -6.72
N LEU A 168 -15.92 -10.48 -6.45
CA LEU A 168 -15.45 -10.05 -5.13
C LEU A 168 -15.59 -8.54 -4.89
N THR A 169 -15.66 -7.74 -5.96
CA THR A 169 -15.67 -6.27 -5.90
C THR A 169 -16.92 -5.65 -6.50
N ASN A 170 -17.34 -4.51 -5.96
CA ASN A 170 -18.39 -3.71 -6.54
C ASN A 170 -17.96 -3.18 -7.92
N ARG A 171 -18.83 -3.28 -8.93
CA ARG A 171 -18.51 -2.85 -10.31
C ARG A 171 -18.27 -1.35 -10.45
N ASN A 172 -18.93 -0.55 -9.61
CA ASN A 172 -18.92 0.91 -9.71
C ASN A 172 -17.80 1.52 -8.86
N THR A 173 -17.60 1.00 -7.64
CA THR A 173 -16.63 1.56 -6.69
C THR A 173 -15.29 0.82 -6.69
N GLY A 174 -15.24 -0.42 -7.19
CA GLY A 174 -14.06 -1.28 -7.11
C GLY A 174 -13.81 -1.85 -5.70
N GLU A 175 -14.57 -1.44 -4.69
CA GLU A 175 -14.41 -1.87 -3.31
C GLU A 175 -14.82 -3.33 -3.12
N LEU A 176 -14.19 -4.01 -2.16
CA LEU A 176 -14.55 -5.37 -1.80
C LEU A 176 -15.96 -5.45 -1.23
N LEU A 177 -16.71 -6.44 -1.68
CA LEU A 177 -18.04 -6.73 -1.18
C LEU A 177 -17.96 -7.33 0.24
N ALA A 178 -19.00 -7.11 1.04
CA ALA A 178 -19.09 -7.57 2.42
C ALA A 178 -18.77 -9.07 2.57
N TYR A 179 -19.40 -9.91 1.75
CA TYR A 179 -19.19 -11.36 1.80
C TYR A 179 -17.74 -11.75 1.47
N ALA A 180 -17.08 -11.00 0.58
CA ALA A 180 -15.68 -11.22 0.23
C ALA A 180 -14.77 -10.90 1.41
N ARG A 181 -14.98 -9.75 2.08
CA ARG A 181 -14.24 -9.37 3.30
C ARG A 181 -14.30 -10.46 4.37
N LEU A 182 -15.49 -11.02 4.61
CA LEU A 182 -15.70 -12.07 5.61
C LEU A 182 -15.03 -13.40 5.24
N ARG A 183 -14.85 -13.70 3.95
CA ARG A 183 -14.28 -14.97 3.48
C ARG A 183 -12.75 -14.98 3.44
N ILE A 184 -12.12 -13.82 3.26
CA ILE A 184 -10.66 -13.68 3.10
C ILE A 184 -9.87 -14.40 4.20
N PRO A 185 -10.15 -14.20 5.50
CA PRO A 185 -9.40 -14.90 6.55
C PRO A 185 -9.46 -16.43 6.42
N GLY A 186 -10.62 -16.96 6.04
CA GLY A 186 -10.81 -18.40 5.81
C GLY A 186 -10.02 -18.93 4.62
N THR A 187 -9.83 -18.13 3.57
CA THR A 187 -8.95 -18.49 2.44
C THR A 187 -7.50 -18.59 2.90
N CYS A 188 -7.00 -17.61 3.65
CA CYS A 188 -5.63 -17.63 4.18
C CYS A 188 -5.42 -18.78 5.18
N ALA A 189 -6.45 -19.10 5.99
CA ALA A 189 -6.41 -20.16 7.00
C ALA A 189 -6.20 -21.57 6.43
N GLN A 190 -6.46 -21.80 5.14
CA GLN A 190 -6.22 -23.10 4.49
C GLN A 190 -4.76 -23.54 4.57
N CYS A 191 -3.84 -22.58 4.63
CA CYS A 191 -2.41 -22.84 4.81
C CYS A 191 -1.83 -22.18 6.07
N HIS A 192 -2.39 -21.04 6.51
CA HIS A 192 -1.92 -20.26 7.66
C HIS A 192 -2.87 -20.40 8.88
N SER A 193 -3.31 -21.62 9.19
CA SER A 193 -4.30 -21.90 10.24
C SER A 193 -3.87 -21.36 11.61
N ALA A 194 -2.63 -21.59 12.03
CA ALA A 194 -2.12 -21.10 13.33
C ALA A 194 -2.14 -19.57 13.43
N ILE A 195 -1.88 -18.86 12.32
CA ILE A 195 -1.96 -17.40 12.26
C ILE A 195 -3.41 -16.94 12.30
N PHE A 196 -4.29 -17.63 11.57
CA PHE A 196 -5.72 -17.36 11.61
C PHE A 196 -6.31 -17.55 13.02
N ASP A 197 -5.86 -18.56 13.76
CA ASP A 197 -6.30 -18.78 15.15
C ASP A 197 -5.87 -17.65 16.08
N ALA A 198 -4.65 -17.11 15.93
CA ALA A 198 -4.23 -15.91 16.65
C ALA A 198 -5.09 -14.69 16.23
N TYR A 199 -5.23 -14.46 14.93
CA TYR A 199 -6.01 -13.36 14.35
C TYR A 199 -7.45 -13.36 14.84
N LYS A 200 -8.15 -14.49 14.78
CA LYS A 200 -9.54 -14.65 15.23
C LYS A 200 -9.76 -14.25 16.68
N ASN A 201 -8.73 -14.38 17.52
CA ASN A 201 -8.76 -14.02 18.93
C ASN A 201 -8.27 -12.58 19.22
N SER A 202 -7.73 -11.88 18.22
CA SER A 202 -7.40 -10.45 18.32
C SER A 202 -8.65 -9.57 18.28
N VAL A 203 -8.51 -8.30 18.64
CA VAL A 203 -9.62 -7.32 18.56
C VAL A 203 -10.13 -7.11 17.15
N HIS A 204 -9.25 -7.12 16.13
CA HIS A 204 -9.65 -6.98 14.74
C HIS A 204 -10.34 -8.24 14.23
N GLY A 205 -9.72 -9.41 14.43
CA GLY A 205 -10.28 -10.65 13.90
C GLY A 205 -11.53 -11.11 14.65
N ASN A 206 -11.64 -10.85 15.95
CA ASN A 206 -12.87 -11.14 16.69
C ASN A 206 -14.04 -10.29 16.18
N ALA A 207 -13.83 -8.97 16.04
CA ALA A 207 -14.84 -8.06 15.48
C ALA A 207 -15.26 -8.47 14.05
N LEU A 208 -14.32 -8.87 13.20
CA LEU A 208 -14.64 -9.32 11.83
C LEU A 208 -15.41 -10.64 11.83
N THR A 209 -14.91 -11.65 12.55
CA THR A 209 -15.38 -13.04 12.38
C THR A 209 -16.55 -13.40 13.28
N GLN A 210 -16.69 -12.76 14.44
CA GLN A 210 -17.77 -13.03 15.40
C GLN A 210 -18.87 -11.98 15.32
N GLU A 211 -18.51 -10.70 15.20
CA GLU A 211 -19.48 -9.60 15.18
C GLU A 211 -19.91 -9.22 13.75
N GLY A 212 -19.19 -9.70 12.73
CA GLY A 212 -19.45 -9.35 11.33
C GLY A 212 -19.11 -7.88 11.02
N ASN A 213 -18.32 -7.23 11.87
CA ASN A 213 -17.94 -5.84 11.71
C ASN A 213 -16.95 -5.69 10.53
N LEU A 214 -17.32 -4.91 9.51
CA LEU A 214 -16.51 -4.75 8.30
C LEU A 214 -15.53 -3.57 8.39
N ASP A 215 -15.64 -2.74 9.43
CA ASP A 215 -14.81 -1.56 9.68
C ASP A 215 -13.39 -1.92 10.19
N VAL A 216 -13.13 -3.21 10.44
CA VAL A 216 -11.82 -3.74 10.87
C VAL A 216 -11.04 -4.37 9.71
N PRO A 217 -9.70 -4.40 9.78
CA PRO A 217 -8.88 -4.99 8.73
C PRO A 217 -9.04 -6.51 8.68
N THR A 218 -8.80 -7.07 7.50
CA THR A 218 -8.62 -8.49 7.20
C THR A 218 -7.13 -8.77 6.92
N CYS A 219 -6.78 -9.99 6.51
CA CYS A 219 -5.40 -10.36 6.17
C CYS A 219 -4.81 -9.47 5.06
N ILE A 220 -5.63 -9.10 4.07
CA ILE A 220 -5.15 -8.42 2.86
C ILE A 220 -5.02 -6.91 3.03
N ASP A 221 -5.65 -6.33 4.06
CA ASP A 221 -5.53 -4.90 4.33
C ASP A 221 -4.11 -4.58 4.87
N CYS A 222 -3.44 -5.56 5.51
CA CYS A 222 -2.06 -5.44 5.95
C CYS A 222 -1.04 -6.03 4.95
N HIS A 223 -1.35 -7.18 4.33
CA HIS A 223 -0.41 -7.92 3.49
C HIS A 223 -0.55 -7.64 1.99
N GLY A 224 -1.67 -7.11 1.51
CA GLY A 224 -2.01 -7.09 0.09
C GLY A 224 -2.54 -8.45 -0.41
N VAL A 225 -2.72 -8.58 -1.73
CA VAL A 225 -3.25 -9.81 -2.38
C VAL A 225 -2.33 -10.32 -3.48
N HIS A 226 -2.19 -9.57 -4.55
CA HIS A 226 -1.39 -9.96 -5.71
C HIS A 226 0.03 -9.43 -5.60
N ASN A 227 0.38 -8.75 -4.53
CA ASN A 227 1.69 -8.17 -4.26
C ASN A 227 2.14 -8.46 -2.82
N ILE A 228 1.73 -9.62 -2.27
CA ILE A 228 2.00 -9.98 -0.87
C ILE A 228 3.49 -9.96 -0.61
N GLN A 229 3.96 -8.94 0.12
CA GLN A 229 5.36 -8.84 0.49
C GLN A 229 5.71 -9.83 1.59
N SER A 230 6.97 -10.22 1.66
CA SER A 230 7.42 -11.07 2.76
C SER A 230 7.36 -10.28 4.07
N PRO A 231 6.61 -10.78 5.08
CA PRO A 231 6.43 -10.06 6.34
C PRO A 231 7.68 -10.03 7.22
N THR A 232 8.73 -10.76 6.83
CA THR A 232 10.01 -10.82 7.56
C THR A 232 11.02 -9.79 7.08
N THR A 233 10.69 -8.99 6.07
CA THR A 233 11.60 -7.99 5.51
C THR A 233 11.67 -6.73 6.37
N ALA A 234 12.84 -6.10 6.38
CA ALA A 234 13.02 -4.80 7.04
C ALA A 234 12.09 -3.73 6.43
N SER A 235 11.94 -3.73 5.10
CA SER A 235 11.04 -2.80 4.41
C SER A 235 9.60 -2.95 4.88
N PHE A 236 9.07 -4.18 4.98
CA PHE A 236 7.72 -4.38 5.49
C PHE A 236 7.58 -3.86 6.92
N ARG A 237 8.52 -4.23 7.80
CA ARG A 237 8.52 -3.77 9.20
C ARG A 237 8.59 -2.24 9.33
N ASN A 238 9.44 -1.59 8.54
CA ASN A 238 9.62 -0.14 8.57
C ASN A 238 8.37 0.60 8.07
N SER A 239 7.61 0.00 7.15
CA SER A 239 6.36 0.56 6.62
C SER A 239 5.14 0.38 7.54
N THR A 240 5.21 -0.51 8.53
CA THR A 240 4.10 -0.86 9.44
C THR A 240 3.38 0.35 10.06
N PRO A 241 4.06 1.42 10.53
CA PRO A 241 3.36 2.60 11.06
C PRO A 241 2.36 3.22 10.09
N PHE A 242 2.70 3.24 8.80
CA PHE A 242 1.83 3.77 7.76
C PHE A 242 0.69 2.82 7.40
N LEU A 243 0.90 1.50 7.49
CA LEU A 243 -0.17 0.51 7.33
C LEU A 243 -1.24 0.70 8.41
N CYS A 244 -0.83 0.80 9.68
CA CYS A 244 -1.77 1.02 10.79
C CYS A 244 -2.50 2.37 10.66
N ALA A 245 -1.79 3.40 10.19
CA ALA A 245 -2.35 4.74 10.04
C ALA A 245 -3.50 4.81 9.03
N GLN A 246 -3.52 3.98 7.99
CA GLN A 246 -4.60 3.98 6.98
C GLN A 246 -6.00 3.94 7.62
N CYS A 247 -6.15 3.18 8.70
CA CYS A 247 -7.38 3.11 9.49
C CYS A 247 -7.31 3.99 10.74
N HIS A 248 -6.21 3.97 11.47
CA HIS A 248 -6.12 4.65 12.77
C HIS A 248 -5.94 6.17 12.73
N THR A 249 -5.77 6.76 11.55
CA THR A 249 -5.85 8.22 11.36
C THR A 249 -7.10 8.64 10.58
N ASN A 250 -8.00 7.70 10.27
CA ASN A 250 -9.25 7.98 9.57
C ASN A 250 -10.32 8.47 10.56
N ASP A 251 -10.63 9.76 10.52
CA ASP A 251 -11.60 10.38 11.44
C ASP A 251 -13.01 9.78 11.33
N ALA A 252 -13.49 9.56 10.12
CA ALA A 252 -14.82 9.00 9.89
C ALA A 252 -14.95 7.57 10.45
N LEU A 253 -13.86 6.80 10.46
CA LEU A 253 -13.80 5.46 11.01
C LEU A 253 -13.62 5.48 12.54
N MET A 254 -12.57 6.13 13.02
CA MET A 254 -12.18 6.11 14.44
C MET A 254 -13.22 6.77 15.35
N LYS A 255 -13.92 7.80 14.87
CA LYS A 255 -14.97 8.49 15.63
C LYS A 255 -16.12 7.57 16.04
N LYS A 256 -16.47 6.57 15.21
CA LYS A 256 -17.51 5.57 15.55
C LYS A 256 -17.17 4.78 16.80
N TYR A 257 -15.87 4.61 17.07
CA TYR A 257 -15.34 3.83 18.18
C TYR A 257 -14.79 4.70 19.32
N GLY A 258 -14.93 6.03 19.21
CA GLY A 258 -14.37 6.96 20.21
C GLY A 258 -12.84 6.92 20.30
N LEU A 259 -12.16 6.51 19.23
CA LEU A 259 -10.70 6.40 19.17
C LEU A 259 -10.07 7.68 18.64
N SER A 260 -8.89 8.02 19.16
CA SER A 260 -8.10 9.17 18.70
C SER A 260 -7.46 8.88 17.34
N THR A 261 -7.49 9.85 16.43
CA THR A 261 -6.76 9.82 15.15
C THR A 261 -5.33 10.33 15.25
N ALA A 262 -4.94 10.91 16.39
CA ALA A 262 -3.62 11.51 16.58
C ALA A 262 -2.50 10.48 16.83
N VAL A 263 -2.78 9.18 16.70
CA VAL A 263 -1.84 8.13 17.09
C VAL A 263 -0.57 8.12 16.24
N LEU A 264 -0.69 8.34 14.93
CA LEU A 264 0.48 8.44 14.05
C LEU A 264 1.27 9.72 14.38
N ASP A 265 0.59 10.86 14.47
CA ASP A 265 1.23 12.15 14.72
C ASP A 265 2.03 12.15 16.04
N THR A 266 1.45 11.57 17.10
CA THR A 266 2.13 11.43 18.39
C THR A 266 3.26 10.40 18.35
N TYR A 267 3.12 9.31 17.58
CA TYR A 267 4.20 8.35 17.39
C TYR A 267 5.39 8.95 16.64
N VAL A 268 5.16 9.63 15.52
CA VAL A 268 6.24 10.19 14.70
C VAL A 268 6.90 11.41 15.35
N ALA A 269 6.22 12.08 16.28
CA ALA A 269 6.81 13.14 17.11
C ALA A 269 7.76 12.60 18.20
N ASP A 270 7.67 11.30 18.54
CA ASP A 270 8.58 10.64 19.47
C ASP A 270 9.88 10.20 18.79
N PHE A 271 10.93 9.98 19.59
CA PHE A 271 12.22 9.48 19.14
C PHE A 271 12.12 8.13 18.43
N HIS A 272 11.21 7.25 18.87
CA HIS A 272 10.97 5.98 18.20
C HIS A 272 10.47 6.20 16.77
N GLY A 273 9.36 6.93 16.62
CA GLY A 273 8.73 7.13 15.31
C GLY A 273 9.55 8.00 14.37
N THR A 274 10.19 9.07 14.86
CA THR A 274 11.07 9.92 14.03
C THR A 274 12.15 9.08 13.36
N THR A 275 12.82 8.20 14.12
CA THR A 275 13.88 7.34 13.59
C THR A 275 13.33 6.33 12.58
N VAL A 276 12.20 5.69 12.87
CA VAL A 276 11.58 4.73 11.93
C VAL A 276 11.20 5.41 10.61
N VAL A 277 10.62 6.60 10.65
CA VAL A 277 10.25 7.36 9.43
C VAL A 277 11.49 7.71 8.60
N ILE A 278 12.62 8.03 9.24
CA ILE A 278 13.88 8.27 8.53
C ILE A 278 14.37 6.96 7.88
N PHE A 279 14.35 5.84 8.59
CA PHE A 279 14.79 4.55 8.05
C PHE A 279 13.91 4.11 6.87
N ASP A 280 12.59 4.19 7.00
CA ASP A 280 11.65 3.87 5.92
C ASP A 280 11.93 4.67 4.63
N LYS A 281 12.24 5.97 4.76
CA LYS A 281 12.49 6.84 3.60
C LYS A 281 13.90 6.75 3.02
N THR A 282 14.90 6.48 3.85
CA THR A 282 16.32 6.62 3.46
C THR A 282 17.04 5.29 3.33
N PHE A 283 16.64 4.30 4.12
CA PHE A 283 17.24 2.97 4.20
C PHE A 283 16.16 1.89 4.39
N PRO A 284 15.16 1.78 3.49
CA PRO A 284 13.99 0.92 3.68
C PRO A 284 14.36 -0.55 3.94
N ASP A 285 15.42 -1.04 3.30
CA ASP A 285 15.91 -2.41 3.45
C ASP A 285 16.77 -2.65 4.69
N GLN A 286 17.02 -1.64 5.52
CA GLN A 286 17.78 -1.78 6.76
C GLN A 286 16.84 -1.86 7.97
N PRO A 287 17.03 -2.85 8.86
CA PRO A 287 16.21 -2.95 10.05
C PRO A 287 16.51 -1.77 11.00
N THR A 288 15.47 -1.08 11.44
CA THR A 288 15.58 -0.13 12.54
C THR A 288 15.58 -0.83 13.89
N ASN A 289 16.42 -0.38 14.81
CA ASN A 289 16.43 -0.85 16.20
C ASN A 289 15.39 -0.15 17.08
N LYS A 290 14.48 0.62 16.47
CA LYS A 290 13.39 1.31 17.17
C LYS A 290 12.08 0.52 17.03
N PRO A 291 11.23 0.54 18.07
CA PRO A 291 9.94 -0.13 18.04
C PRO A 291 9.01 0.54 17.02
N VAL A 292 8.29 -0.29 16.27
CA VAL A 292 7.13 0.06 15.47
C VAL A 292 5.85 -0.38 16.19
N CYS A 293 4.68 -0.04 15.62
CA CYS A 293 3.38 -0.32 16.23
C CYS A 293 3.24 -1.78 16.68
N THR A 294 3.71 -2.73 15.87
CA THR A 294 3.60 -4.16 16.14
C THR A 294 4.49 -4.66 17.29
N ASP A 295 5.60 -3.99 17.60
CA ASP A 295 6.47 -4.39 18.72
C ASP A 295 5.81 -4.12 20.08
N CYS A 296 4.90 -3.14 20.13
CA CYS A 296 4.14 -2.82 21.33
C CYS A 296 2.78 -3.51 21.33
N HIS A 297 2.03 -3.44 20.23
CA HIS A 297 0.63 -3.86 20.16
C HIS A 297 0.41 -5.32 19.73
N GLY A 298 1.43 -5.98 19.16
CA GLY A 298 1.27 -7.29 18.52
C GLY A 298 1.00 -7.19 17.02
N VAL A 299 0.90 -8.33 16.35
CA VAL A 299 0.69 -8.41 14.89
C VAL A 299 -0.66 -9.04 14.57
N HIS A 300 -0.79 -10.34 14.87
CA HIS A 300 -2.02 -11.10 14.66
C HIS A 300 -2.78 -11.33 15.97
N ASP A 301 -2.24 -10.93 17.11
CA ASP A 301 -2.79 -11.15 18.45
C ASP A 301 -3.07 -9.84 19.18
N ILE A 302 -3.34 -8.77 18.41
CA ILE A 302 -3.59 -7.42 18.95
C ILE A 302 -4.75 -7.46 19.94
N THR A 303 -4.49 -7.03 21.17
CA THR A 303 -5.49 -6.97 22.24
C THR A 303 -6.01 -5.57 22.45
N ARG A 304 -7.11 -5.45 23.20
CA ARG A 304 -7.61 -4.14 23.61
C ARG A 304 -6.58 -3.46 24.50
N ALA A 305 -6.51 -2.13 24.41
CA ALA A 305 -5.59 -1.35 25.23
C ALA A 305 -5.88 -1.48 26.72
N ASP A 306 -7.15 -1.66 27.10
CA ASP A 306 -7.66 -1.80 28.47
C ASP A 306 -7.75 -3.26 28.96
N ASP A 307 -7.25 -4.23 28.19
CA ASP A 307 -7.21 -5.63 28.63
C ASP A 307 -6.31 -5.76 29.88
N PRO A 308 -6.79 -6.37 30.98
CA PRO A 308 -6.04 -6.42 32.23
C PRO A 308 -4.73 -7.21 32.13
N ASN A 309 -4.67 -8.23 31.26
CA ASN A 309 -3.56 -9.17 31.19
C ASN A 309 -2.54 -8.81 30.09
N LYS A 310 -2.99 -8.21 28.99
CA LYS A 310 -2.17 -7.92 27.81
C LYS A 310 -2.22 -6.47 27.35
N GLY A 311 -3.21 -5.72 27.80
CA GLY A 311 -3.43 -4.33 27.40
C GLY A 311 -2.34 -3.41 27.94
N LEU A 312 -1.93 -2.45 27.10
CA LEU A 312 -0.85 -1.50 27.42
C LEU A 312 -1.31 -0.32 28.28
N ALA A 313 -2.61 -0.20 28.58
CA ALA A 313 -3.10 0.75 29.59
C ALA A 313 -2.70 0.33 31.01
N THR A 314 -2.44 -0.96 31.22
CA THR A 314 -1.90 -1.49 32.47
C THR A 314 -0.41 -1.22 32.55
N ARG A 315 0.02 -0.56 33.63
CA ARG A 315 1.40 -0.09 33.82
C ARG A 315 2.42 -1.22 33.77
N GLU A 316 2.09 -2.36 34.39
CA GLU A 316 2.96 -3.52 34.50
C GLU A 316 3.17 -4.18 33.12
N ASN A 317 2.10 -4.30 32.34
CA ASN A 317 2.15 -4.83 30.98
C ASN A 317 2.98 -3.92 30.08
N LEU A 318 2.81 -2.60 30.19
CA LEU A 318 3.59 -1.62 29.44
C LEU A 318 5.08 -1.66 29.83
N LEU A 319 5.40 -1.73 31.12
CA LEU A 319 6.78 -1.86 31.58
C LEU A 319 7.46 -3.10 31.00
N ALA A 320 6.77 -4.24 31.01
CA ALA A 320 7.30 -5.49 30.42
C ALA A 320 7.60 -5.34 28.92
N ARG A 321 6.77 -4.60 28.17
CA ARG A 321 7.06 -4.25 26.78
C ARG A 321 8.30 -3.36 26.65
N CYS A 322 8.38 -2.28 27.42
CA CYS A 322 9.53 -1.38 27.41
C CYS A 322 10.84 -2.12 27.72
N GLN A 323 10.81 -3.09 28.66
CA GLN A 323 11.98 -3.88 29.07
C GLN A 323 12.54 -4.78 27.97
N THR A 324 11.79 -5.03 26.89
CA THR A 324 12.30 -5.76 25.71
C THR A 324 13.48 -5.02 25.07
N CYS A 325 13.45 -3.69 25.07
CA CYS A 325 14.53 -2.85 24.54
C CYS A 325 15.28 -2.06 25.64
N HIS A 326 14.66 -1.88 26.81
CA HIS A 326 15.23 -1.19 27.97
C HIS A 326 15.29 -2.12 29.20
N PRO A 327 16.20 -3.11 29.25
CA PRO A 327 16.21 -4.13 30.30
C PRO A 327 16.31 -3.60 31.74
N ASN A 328 16.91 -2.42 31.91
CA ASN A 328 17.09 -1.77 33.20
C ASN A 328 15.96 -0.77 33.55
N ALA A 329 14.88 -0.72 32.76
CA ALA A 329 13.74 0.15 33.03
C ALA A 329 13.07 -0.25 34.35
N THR A 330 12.90 0.73 35.24
CA THR A 330 12.23 0.56 36.54
C THR A 330 10.74 0.88 36.44
N ALA A 331 9.99 0.63 37.52
CA ALA A 331 8.54 0.82 37.56
C ALA A 331 8.07 2.23 37.13
N ASN A 332 8.89 3.27 37.31
CA ASN A 332 8.57 4.67 36.97
C ASN A 332 9.00 5.06 35.55
N PHE A 333 9.71 4.18 34.84
CA PHE A 333 10.18 4.47 33.49
C PHE A 333 9.03 4.81 32.52
N PRO A 334 7.90 4.06 32.50
CA PRO A 334 6.79 4.37 31.60
C PRO A 334 6.05 5.68 31.90
N ASP A 335 6.20 6.27 33.10
CA ASP A 335 5.52 7.53 33.47
C ASP A 335 5.98 8.72 32.65
N SER A 336 7.21 8.65 32.12
CA SER A 336 7.77 9.66 31.23
C SER A 336 7.16 9.64 29.83
N TRP A 337 6.44 8.57 29.48
CA TRP A 337 5.82 8.39 28.18
C TRP A 337 4.31 8.65 28.25
N MET A 338 3.83 9.55 27.39
CA MET A 338 2.43 9.98 27.38
C MET A 338 1.50 9.06 26.58
N SER A 339 2.01 7.89 26.18
CA SER A 339 1.39 7.04 25.17
C SER A 339 1.09 7.82 23.87
N HIS A 340 0.09 7.42 23.09
CA HIS A 340 -0.33 8.09 21.87
C HIS A 340 -1.42 9.16 22.10
N TYR A 341 -1.27 9.97 23.15
CA TYR A 341 -2.24 11.01 23.51
C TYR A 341 -1.65 12.41 23.38
N ILE A 342 -2.47 13.34 22.88
CA ILE A 342 -2.16 14.75 22.90
C ILE A 342 -2.37 15.27 24.34
N PRO A 343 -1.39 15.99 24.92
CA PRO A 343 -1.57 16.64 26.22
C PRO A 343 -2.80 17.54 26.23
N SER A 344 -3.64 17.41 27.27
CA SER A 344 -4.80 18.27 27.52
C SER A 344 -4.87 18.68 28.99
N PRO A 345 -5.72 19.65 29.37
CA PRO A 345 -5.96 19.98 30.77
C PRO A 345 -6.44 18.79 31.61
N GLU A 346 -7.12 17.82 30.98
CA GLU A 346 -7.65 16.62 31.62
C GLU A 346 -6.63 15.47 31.60
N LYS A 347 -5.81 15.39 30.56
CA LYS A 347 -4.86 14.28 30.33
C LYS A 347 -3.44 14.80 30.18
N TYR A 348 -2.60 14.52 31.18
CA TYR A 348 -1.24 15.08 31.32
C TYR A 348 -1.22 16.62 31.44
N PRO A 349 -1.91 17.21 32.44
CA PRO A 349 -2.08 18.65 32.58
C PRO A 349 -0.76 19.41 32.68
N ILE A 350 0.22 18.86 33.39
CA ILE A 350 1.53 19.50 33.59
C ILE A 350 2.19 19.74 32.23
N VAL A 351 2.21 18.72 31.36
CA VAL A 351 2.81 18.83 30.02
C VAL A 351 2.02 19.81 29.16
N TYR A 352 0.69 19.81 29.26
CA TYR A 352 -0.15 20.78 28.55
C TYR A 352 0.20 22.24 28.90
N TYR A 353 0.28 22.57 30.19
CA TYR A 353 0.58 23.94 30.62
C TYR A 353 2.03 24.35 30.33
N VAL A 354 2.98 23.42 30.39
CA VAL A 354 4.37 23.67 29.97
C VAL A 354 4.43 23.97 28.47
N ASN A 355 3.75 23.17 27.64
CA ASN A 355 3.67 23.42 26.20
C ASN A 355 2.99 24.76 25.90
N LEU A 356 1.92 25.09 26.64
CA LEU A 356 1.22 26.37 26.51
C LEU A 356 2.13 27.55 26.85
N PHE A 357 2.91 27.45 27.92
CA PHE A 357 3.91 28.44 28.29
C PHE A 357 4.92 28.66 27.16
N TYR A 358 5.56 27.59 26.66
CA TYR A 358 6.56 27.70 25.59
C TYR A 358 5.98 28.21 24.27
N LYS A 359 4.72 27.87 23.96
CA LYS A 359 4.02 28.37 22.77
C LYS A 359 3.95 29.89 22.72
N PHE A 360 3.83 30.56 23.87
CA PHE A 360 3.81 32.03 23.94
C PHE A 360 5.20 32.61 24.24
N PHE A 361 5.97 31.94 25.10
CA PHE A 361 7.29 32.40 25.52
C PHE A 361 8.29 32.46 24.35
N ILE A 362 8.34 31.42 23.49
CA ILE A 362 9.29 31.37 22.36
C ILE A 362 9.06 32.54 21.39
N PRO A 363 7.84 32.81 20.87
CA PRO A 363 7.60 33.98 20.02
C PRO A 363 7.85 35.30 20.76
N ALA A 364 7.49 35.41 22.04
CA ALA A 364 7.69 36.63 22.82
C ALA A 364 9.17 37.00 22.98
N VAL A 365 10.07 36.02 22.97
CA VAL A 365 11.53 36.26 23.01
C VAL A 365 12.10 36.43 21.60
N LEU A 366 11.74 35.55 20.65
CA LEU A 366 12.34 35.54 19.31
C LEU A 366 11.89 36.71 18.44
N VAL A 367 10.65 37.17 18.53
CA VAL A 367 10.13 38.27 17.70
C VAL A 367 10.83 39.59 18.02
N PRO A 368 10.93 40.05 19.28
CA PRO A 368 11.70 41.26 19.60
C PRO A 368 13.17 41.14 19.21
N MET A 369 13.80 39.97 19.43
CA MET A 369 15.19 39.75 19.04
C MET A 369 15.36 39.87 17.52
N ALA A 370 14.47 39.27 16.73
CA ALA A 370 14.48 39.41 15.28
C ALA A 370 14.26 40.87 14.83
N ILE A 371 13.39 41.61 15.49
CA ILE A 371 13.18 43.05 15.24
C ILE A 371 14.46 43.83 15.53
N LEU A 372 15.12 43.58 16.66
CA LEU A 372 16.37 44.26 17.01
C LEU A 372 17.47 43.98 15.97
N VAL A 373 17.62 42.73 15.54
CA VAL A 373 18.59 42.35 14.49
C VAL A 373 18.23 43.03 13.16
N ALA A 374 16.96 43.07 12.78
CA ALA A 374 16.52 43.72 11.55
C ALA A 374 16.74 45.25 11.59
N MET A 375 16.49 45.88 12.74
CA MET A 375 16.73 47.30 12.94
C MET A 375 18.22 47.64 12.88
N ASP A 376 19.08 46.84 13.51
CA ASP A 376 20.53 47.05 13.48
C ASP A 376 21.09 46.85 12.07
N PHE A 377 20.67 45.78 11.37
CA PHE A 377 21.01 45.55 9.98
C PHE A 377 20.55 46.71 9.08
N GLY A 378 19.32 47.20 9.27
CA GLY A 378 18.78 48.36 8.57
C GLY A 378 19.61 49.62 8.81
N ARG A 379 19.99 49.89 10.07
CA ARG A 379 20.86 51.01 10.44
C ARG A 379 22.23 50.90 9.79
N MET A 380 22.85 49.72 9.82
CA MET A 380 24.14 49.46 9.17
C MET A 380 24.06 49.75 7.65
N MET A 381 23.01 49.27 6.99
CA MET A 381 22.79 49.52 5.57
C MET A 381 22.63 51.01 5.28
N ILE A 382 21.78 51.72 6.04
CA ILE A 382 21.58 53.18 5.91
C ILE A 382 22.91 53.93 6.07
N ASN A 383 23.72 53.57 7.08
CA ASN A 383 25.01 54.20 7.33
C ASN A 383 26.04 53.91 6.23
N ARG A 384 25.99 52.72 5.61
CA ARG A 384 26.85 52.36 4.48
C ARG A 384 26.52 53.14 3.20
N PHE A 385 25.26 53.51 3.00
CA PHE A 385 24.81 54.29 1.85
C PHE A 385 24.77 55.81 2.09
N ARG A 386 24.88 56.27 3.35
CA ARG A 386 25.06 57.69 3.68
C ARG A 386 26.49 58.12 3.35
N LYS A 387 26.66 59.01 2.36
CA LYS A 387 27.95 59.67 2.07
C LYS A 387 28.44 60.48 3.28
N PRO A 388 29.74 60.46 3.62
CA PRO A 388 30.27 61.26 4.70
C PRO A 388 30.06 62.75 4.40
N LYS A 389 29.62 63.52 5.40
CA LYS A 389 29.52 64.98 5.32
C LYS A 389 30.93 65.54 5.08
N PRO A 390 31.13 66.45 4.11
CA PRO A 390 32.43 67.08 3.90
C PRO A 390 32.86 67.84 5.16
N ALA A 391 34.11 67.63 5.60
CA ALA A 391 34.68 68.30 6.75
C ALA A 391 34.78 69.81 6.47
N VAL A 392 34.24 70.62 7.39
CA VAL A 392 34.43 72.08 7.37
C VAL A 392 35.84 72.35 7.86
N VAL A 393 36.68 72.91 6.99
CA VAL A 393 38.03 73.39 7.33
C VAL A 393 37.86 74.77 7.97
N GLU A 394 38.13 74.89 9.27
CA GLU A 394 38.26 76.21 9.91
C GLU A 394 39.59 76.83 9.48
N ALA A 395 39.52 77.90 8.70
CA ALA A 395 40.63 78.81 8.43
C ALA A 395 40.50 80.01 9.37
N GLY A 396 41.52 80.25 10.20
CA GLY A 396 41.54 81.45 11.04
C GLY A 396 42.58 81.41 12.16
N ALA A 397 43.86 81.41 11.80
CA ALA A 397 44.93 81.85 12.69
C ALA A 397 45.58 83.09 12.06
N GLU A 398 45.16 84.28 12.48
CA GLU A 398 45.89 85.52 12.27
C GLU A 398 46.69 85.85 13.53
N VAL A 399 47.97 86.13 13.33
CA VAL A 399 48.95 86.62 14.30
C VAL A 399 49.02 88.15 14.18
N PRO A 400 49.22 88.86 15.29
CA PRO A 400 50.44 89.66 15.42
C PRO A 400 51.26 89.30 16.66
#